data_AF-B6SME6-F1
#
_entry.id   AF-B6SME6-F1
#
_cell.length_a   1.000
_cell.length_b   1.000
_cell.length_c   1.000
_cell.angle_alpha   90.00
_cell.angle_beta   90.00
_cell.angle_gamma   90.00
#
_symmetry.space_group_name_H-M   'P 1'
#
loop_
_entity.id
_entity.type
_entity.pdbx_description
1 polymer ?
#
loop_
_entity_poly.entity_id
_entity_poly.type
_entity_poly.pdbx_seq_one_letter_code
_entity_poly.pdbx_strand_id
1 'polypeptide(L)' 'MDLVAWVTAKVEQYGLESVLDQNLDEQFKDEMCMVLKIGLLCVSNLPTKRPSMRSVVMLLLEVKEENKPKLKAVATLPI' A
#
# COMPACT_ATOMS: atom_id res chain seq x y z
N MET A 1 -9.62 -9.06 21.40
CA MET A 1 -9.77 -8.68 19.98
C MET A 1 -8.45 -8.98 19.30
N ASP A 2 -8.48 -9.65 18.15
CA ASP A 2 -7.29 -9.82 17.30
C ASP A 2 -7.08 -8.56 16.44
N LEU A 3 -5.82 -8.31 16.06
CA LEU A 3 -5.41 -7.14 15.27
C LEU A 3 -6.16 -7.09 13.94
N VAL A 4 -6.27 -8.22 13.23
CA VAL A 4 -6.90 -8.26 11.90
C VAL A 4 -8.38 -7.88 11.98
N ALA A 5 -9.08 -8.36 13.00
CA ALA A 5 -10.48 -8.04 13.23
C ALA A 5 -10.69 -6.55 13.53
N TRP A 6 -9.81 -5.95 14.35
CA TRP A 6 -9.87 -4.52 14.66
C TRP A 6 -9.62 -3.65 13.42
N VAL A 7 -8.55 -3.94 12.66
CA VAL A 7 -8.21 -3.19 11.44
C VAL A 7 -9.34 -3.29 10.42
N THR A 8 -9.85 -4.50 10.17
CA THR A 8 -10.92 -4.72 9.16
C THR A 8 -12.17 -3.92 9.51
N ALA A 9 -12.66 -4.01 10.76
CA ALA A 9 -13.84 -3.28 11.19
C ALA A 9 -13.63 -1.76 11.12
N LYS A 10 -12.45 -1.27 11.51
CA LYS A 10 -12.13 0.15 11.47
C LYS A 10 -12.08 0.68 10.03
N VAL A 11 -11.48 -0.07 9.11
CA VAL A 11 -11.40 0.27 7.68
C VAL A 11 -12.78 0.26 7.03
N GLU A 12 -13.65 -0.71 7.35
CA GLU A 12 -15.03 -0.74 6.84
C GLU A 12 -15.86 0.47 7.30
N GLN A 13 -15.64 0.91 8.54
CA GLN A 13 -16.41 2.00 9.14
C GLN A 13 -15.88 3.40 8.79
N TYR A 14 -14.57 3.58 8.73
CA TYR A 14 -13.91 4.89 8.65
C TYR A 14 -12.93 5.03 7.48
N GLY A 15 -12.79 4.02 6.63
CA GLY A 15 -11.85 4.02 5.51
C GLY A 15 -10.42 3.64 5.91
N LEU A 16 -9.56 3.45 4.90
CA LEU A 16 -8.17 2.99 5.06
C LEU A 16 -7.31 3.93 5.89
N GLU A 17 -7.50 5.23 5.72
CA GLU A 17 -6.70 6.25 6.39
C GLU A 17 -6.84 6.23 7.92
N SER A 18 -7.96 5.70 8.41
CA SER A 18 -8.30 5.70 9.84
C SER A 18 -7.41 4.81 10.72
N VAL A 19 -6.62 3.93 10.11
CA VAL A 19 -5.70 3.00 10.78
C VAL A 19 -4.24 3.27 10.44
N LEU A 20 -3.95 4.32 9.68
CA LEU A 20 -2.57 4.69 9.34
C LEU A 20 -1.87 5.35 10.53
N ASP A 21 -0.56 5.14 10.62
CA ASP A 21 0.25 5.78 11.65
C ASP A 21 0.41 7.27 11.35
N GLN A 22 -0.06 8.11 12.28
CA GLN A 22 -0.04 9.57 12.17
C GLN A 22 1.35 10.16 12.37
N ASN A 23 2.33 9.38 12.85
CA ASN A 23 3.72 9.83 13.00
C ASN A 23 4.52 9.73 11.70
N LEU A 24 3.97 9.07 10.67
CA LEU A 24 4.58 9.00 9.36
C LEU A 24 4.19 10.21 8.52
N ASP A 25 5.09 10.61 7.62
CA ASP A 25 4.90 11.77 6.76
C ASP A 25 3.72 11.56 5.79
N GLU A 26 2.87 12.58 5.66
CA GLU A 26 1.67 12.57 4.80
C GLU A 26 2.02 12.33 3.33
N GLN A 27 3.26 12.62 2.91
CA GLN A 27 3.73 12.32 1.56
C GLN A 27 3.66 10.83 1.20
N PHE A 28 3.68 9.93 2.19
CA PHE A 28 3.65 8.47 1.98
C PHE A 28 2.25 7.85 2.15
N LYS A 29 1.21 8.68 2.28
CA LYS A 29 -0.14 8.25 2.64
C LYS A 29 -0.75 7.29 1.61
N ASP A 30 -0.46 7.50 0.33
CA ASP A 30 -0.95 6.64 -0.75
C ASP A 30 -0.26 5.27 -0.70
N GLU A 31 1.04 5.23 -0.47
CA GLU A 31 1.81 3.99 -0.31
C GLU A 31 1.37 3.22 0.92
N MET A 32 1.14 3.90 2.04
CA MET A 32 0.59 3.29 3.24
C MET A 32 -0.77 2.65 2.96
N CYS A 33 -1.66 3.33 2.24
CA CYS A 33 -2.94 2.77 1.81
C CYS A 33 -2.77 1.53 0.93
N MET A 34 -1.83 1.55 -0.02
CA MET A 34 -1.57 0.40 -0.90
C MET A 34 -1.00 -0.80 -0.14
N VAL A 35 0.01 -0.58 0.71
CA VAL A 35 0.61 -1.62 1.54
C VAL A 35 -0.42 -2.21 2.50
N LEU A 36 -1.29 -1.39 3.09
CA LEU A 36 -2.38 -1.86 3.92
C LEU A 36 -3.35 -2.76 3.16
N LYS A 37 -3.74 -2.40 1.92
CA LYS A 37 -4.58 -3.25 1.06
C LYS A 37 -3.91 -4.61 0.79
N ILE A 38 -2.60 -4.61 0.50
CA ILE A 38 -1.84 -5.86 0.32
C ILE A 38 -1.85 -6.69 1.61
N GLY A 39 -1.64 -6.05 2.77
CA GLY A 39 -1.70 -6.69 4.08
C GLY A 39 -3.06 -7.36 4.33
N LEU A 40 -4.16 -6.67 4.05
CA LEU A 40 -5.53 -7.19 4.18
C LEU A 40 -5.79 -8.42 3.29
N LEU A 41 -5.22 -8.45 2.07
CA LEU A 41 -5.29 -9.64 1.21
C LEU A 41 -4.52 -10.83 1.82
N CYS A 42 -3.33 -10.57 2.40
CA CYS A 42 -2.49 -11.60 3.01
C CYS A 42 -3.15 -12.30 4.21
N VAL A 43 -3.95 -11.56 4.99
CA VAL A 43 -4.63 -12.05 6.19
C VAL A 43 -6.09 -12.46 5.94
N SER A 44 -6.50 -12.62 4.68
CA SER A 44 -7.89 -12.98 4.36
C SER A 44 -8.33 -14.25 5.09
N ASN A 45 -9.57 -14.24 5.60
CA ASN A 45 -10.17 -15.40 6.28
C ASN A 45 -10.32 -16.61 5.35
N LEU A 46 -10.39 -16.39 4.03
CA LEU A 46 -10.44 -17.48 3.06
C LEU A 46 -9.03 -17.76 2.53
N PRO A 47 -8.44 -18.96 2.77
CA PRO A 47 -7.08 -19.28 2.33
C PRO A 47 -6.87 -19.10 0.83
N THR A 48 -7.88 -19.35 0.00
CA THR A 48 -7.80 -19.20 -1.46
C THR A 48 -7.76 -17.74 -1.94
N LYS A 49 -8.12 -16.77 -1.08
CA LYS A 49 -7.98 -15.33 -1.37
C LYS A 49 -6.60 -14.79 -1.01
N ARG A 50 -5.80 -15.54 -0.26
CA ARG A 50 -4.46 -15.11 0.13
C ARG A 50 -3.53 -15.22 -1.08
N PRO A 51 -2.82 -14.15 -1.45
CA PRO A 51 -1.85 -14.21 -2.54
C PRO A 51 -0.67 -15.12 -2.19
N SER A 52 -0.02 -15.67 -3.21
CA SER A 52 1.28 -16.33 -3.02
C SER A 52 2.34 -15.31 -2.56
N MET A 53 3.36 -15.74 -1.81
CA MET A 53 4.45 -14.83 -1.43
C MET A 53 5.14 -14.18 -2.64
N ARG A 54 5.23 -14.87 -3.77
CA ARG A 54 5.74 -14.29 -5.02
C ARG A 54 4.87 -13.11 -5.48
N SER A 55 3.55 -13.27 -5.45
CA SER A 55 2.59 -12.21 -5.79
C SER A 55 2.66 -11.04 -4.82
N VAL A 56 2.79 -11.31 -3.51
CA VAL A 56 2.96 -10.26 -2.49
C VAL A 56 4.19 -9.40 -2.78
N VAL A 57 5.33 -10.03 -3.08
CA VAL A 57 6.57 -9.31 -3.42
C VAL A 57 6.41 -8.47 -4.69
N MET A 58 5.73 -9.00 -5.72
CA MET A 58 5.45 -8.23 -6.95
C MET A 58 4.60 -6.98 -6.65
N LEU A 59 3.49 -7.14 -5.91
CA LEU A 59 2.62 -6.02 -5.54
C LEU A 59 3.37 -4.96 -4.71
N LEU A 60 4.23 -5.37 -3.78
CA LEU A 60 5.03 -4.45 -2.98
C LEU A 60 6.07 -3.69 -3.83
N LEU A 61 6.65 -4.34 -4.85
CA LEU A 61 7.57 -3.68 -5.78
C LEU A 61 6.87 -2.63 -6.65
N GLU A 62 5.61 -2.87 -7.04
CA GLU A 62 4.80 -1.91 -7.80
C GLU A 62 4.55 -0.62 -7.02
N VAL A 63 4.23 -0.71 -5.72
CA VAL A 63 4.07 0.48 -4.84
C VAL A 63 5.35 1.33 -4.79
N LYS A 64 6.52 0.69 -4.83
CA LYS A 64 7.81 1.40 -4.84
C LYS A 64 8.07 2.14 -6.15
N GLU A 65 7.64 1.58 -7.28
CA GLU A 65 7.94 2.12 -8.61
C GLU A 65 7.05 3.31 -8.99
N GLU A 66 5.81 3.39 -8.47
CA GLU A 66 4.92 4.55 -8.67
C GLU A 66 5.49 5.87 -8.11
N ASN A 67 6.44 5.79 -7.17
CA ASN A 67 7.03 6.93 -6.47
C ASN A 67 8.40 7.37 -6.97
N LYS A 68 8.89 6.83 -8.11
CA LYS A 68 10.04 7.47 -8.76
C LYS A 68 9.62 8.87 -9.20
N PRO A 69 10.35 9.94 -8.81
CA PRO A 69 10.15 11.23 -9.45
C PRO A 69 10.34 10.99 -10.94
N LYS A 70 9.26 11.20 -11.73
CA LYS A 70 9.35 11.22 -13.18
C LYS A 70 10.44 12.22 -13.48
N LEU A 71 11.62 11.74 -13.86
CA LEU A 71 12.69 12.59 -14.37
C LEU A 71 12.04 13.31 -15.55
N LYS A 72 11.60 14.56 -15.33
CA LYS A 72 11.11 15.40 -16.42
C LYS A 72 12.24 15.36 -17.43
N ALA A 73 11.94 14.90 -18.64
CA ALA A 73 12.87 14.93 -19.76
C ALA A 73 13.57 16.29 -19.71
N VAL A 74 14.85 16.26 -19.39
CA VAL A 74 15.70 17.44 -19.40
C VAL A 74 15.70 17.89 -20.85
N ALA A 75 14.93 18.93 -21.13
CA ALA A 75 15.13 19.72 -22.32
C ALA A 75 16.56 20.27 -22.21
N THR A 76 17.46 19.77 -23.05
CA THR A 76 18.69 20.50 -23.34
C THR A 76 18.92 20.46 -24.84
N LEU A 77 19.13 21.67 -25.36
CA LEU A 77 19.21 22.14 -26.73
C LEU A 77 20.13 21.32 -27.66
N PRO A 78 19.96 21.47 -28.99
CA PRO A 78 20.84 20.87 -29.98
C PRO A 78 22.24 21.49 -29.92
N ILE A 79 23.26 20.65 -30.14
CA ILE A 79 24.52 21.06 -30.76
C ILE A 79 24.50 20.50 -32.18
#